data_AF-A0A7V6B6W1-F1
#
_entry.id   AF-A0A7V6B6W1-F1
#
_cell.length_a   1.000
_cell.length_b   1.000
_cell.length_c   1.000
_cell.angle_alpha   90.00
_cell.angle_beta   90.00
_cell.angle_gamma   90.00
#
_symmetry.space_group_name_H-M   'P 1'
#
loop_
_entity.id
_entity.type
_entity.pdbx_description
1 polymer ?
#
loop_
_entity_poly.entity_id
_entity_poly.type
_entity_poly.pdbx_seq_one_letter_code
_entity_poly.pdbx_strand_id
1 'polypeptide(L)' 'TFPVARLISAISKAITLIPGDIISTGTPAGVGVFRKPPVFLKPGDVVRITISNIGTLENRVVSQEEFLRQSQK' A
#
# COMPACT_ATOMS: atom_id res chain seq x y z
N THR A 1 -6.85 -7.89 -16.62
CA THR A 1 -5.80 -7.09 -15.94
C THR A 1 -5.51 -5.85 -16.75
N PHE A 2 -5.00 -4.78 -16.11
CA PHE A 2 -4.63 -3.53 -16.77
C PHE A 2 -3.10 -3.40 -16.73
N PRO A 3 -2.36 -3.75 -17.81
CA PRO A 3 -0.90 -3.83 -17.76
C PRO A 3 -0.25 -2.48 -17.51
N VAL A 4 0.98 -2.48 -16.98
CA VAL A 4 1.75 -1.27 -16.65
C VAL A 4 1.85 -0.29 -17.83
N ALA A 5 2.15 -0.78 -19.04
CA ALA A 5 2.23 0.07 -20.23
C ALA A 5 0.90 0.79 -20.54
N ARG A 6 -0.23 0.09 -20.36
CA ARG A 6 -1.57 0.67 -20.53
C ARG A 6 -1.88 1.68 -19.43
N LEU A 7 -1.43 1.42 -18.20
CA LEU A 7 -1.57 2.33 -17.06
C LEU A 7 -0.84 3.65 -17.28
N ILE A 8 0.42 3.59 -17.70
CA ILE A 8 1.21 4.77 -18.03
C ILE A 8 0.52 5.56 -19.15
N SER A 9 0.13 4.89 -20.25
CA SER A 9 -0.53 5.54 -21.39
C SER A 9 -1.88 6.18 -21.03
N ALA A 10 -2.64 5.59 -20.12
CA ALA A 10 -3.92 6.14 -19.68
C ALA A 10 -3.73 7.39 -18.81
N ILE A 11 -2.83 7.32 -17.82
CA ILE A 11 -2.56 8.44 -16.91
C ILE A 11 -1.94 9.62 -17.67
N SER A 12 -1.00 9.35 -18.59
CA SER A 12 -0.29 10.40 -19.33
C SER A 12 -1.17 11.22 -20.29
N LYS A 13 -2.40 10.77 -20.56
CA LYS A 13 -3.39 11.54 -21.33
C LYS A 13 -4.13 12.57 -20.49
N ALA A 14 -4.15 12.38 -19.17
CA ALA A 14 -4.85 13.26 -18.23
C ALA A 14 -3.89 14.23 -17.53
N ILE A 15 -2.68 13.77 -17.18
CA ILE A 15 -1.66 14.57 -16.50
C ILE A 15 -0.28 14.32 -17.10
N THR A 16 0.64 15.27 -16.94
CA THR A 16 2.05 15.07 -17.29
C THR A 16 2.72 14.24 -16.19
N LEU A 17 3.39 13.15 -16.58
CA LEU A 17 4.24 12.37 -15.68
C LEU A 17 5.67 12.91 -15.75
N ILE A 18 6.32 13.05 -14.60
CA ILE A 18 7.71 13.51 -14.49
C ILE A 18 8.61 12.41 -13.88
N PRO A 19 9.93 12.44 -14.15
CA PRO A 19 10.85 11.49 -13.55
C PRO A 19 10.77 11.54 -12.01
N GLY A 20 10.60 10.37 -11.39
CA GLY A 20 10.42 10.24 -9.95
C GLY A 20 8.96 10.02 -9.51
N ASP A 21 7.98 10.19 -10.41
CA ASP A 21 6.59 9.89 -10.10
C ASP A 21 6.37 8.40 -9.78
N ILE A 22 5.53 8.13 -8.77
CA ILE A 22 5.19 6.78 -8.32
C ILE A 22 3.73 6.48 -8.64
N ILE A 23 3.49 5.39 -9.36
CA ILE A 23 2.15 4.89 -9.68
C ILE A 23 1.88 3.60 -8.91
N SER A 24 0.88 3.61 -8.03
CA SER A 24 0.39 2.38 -7.39
C SER A 24 -0.54 1.63 -8.34
N THR A 25 -0.14 0.41 -8.75
CA THR A 25 -0.80 -0.36 -9.82
C THR A 25 -2.08 -1.09 -9.38
N GLY A 26 -2.50 -0.91 -8.13
CA GLY A 26 -3.65 -1.57 -7.52
C GLY A 26 -3.30 -2.84 -6.73
N THR A 27 -4.26 -3.29 -5.93
CA THR A 27 -4.17 -4.48 -5.08
C THR A 27 -5.07 -5.60 -5.62
N PRO A 28 -4.68 -6.89 -5.51
CA PRO A 28 -5.60 -7.99 -5.74
C PRO A 28 -6.72 -8.04 -4.69
N ALA A 29 -7.63 -9.00 -4.86
CA ALA A 29 -8.69 -9.29 -3.91
C ALA A 29 -8.15 -9.72 -2.53
N GLY A 30 -8.98 -9.57 -1.49
CA GLY A 30 -8.67 -10.01 -0.13
C GLY A 30 -8.49 -8.89 0.89
N VAL A 31 -8.62 -7.62 0.47
CA VAL A 31 -8.64 -6.44 1.37
C VAL A 31 -9.70 -6.64 2.45
N GLY A 32 -9.32 -6.39 3.70
CA GLY A 32 -10.08 -6.79 4.89
C GLY A 32 -11.51 -6.25 4.96
N VAL A 33 -11.78 -5.07 4.40
CA VAL A 33 -13.13 -4.47 4.34
C VAL A 33 -14.13 -5.33 3.55
N PHE A 34 -13.66 -6.10 2.57
CA PHE A 34 -14.50 -6.95 1.73
C PHE A 34 -14.63 -8.40 2.26
N ARG A 35 -14.00 -8.72 3.41
CA ARG A 35 -14.17 -10.01 4.08
C ARG A 35 -15.51 -10.09 4.83
N LYS A 36 -15.95 -11.31 5.16
CA LYS A 36 -17.14 -11.58 5.98
C LYS A 36 -16.74 -12.48 7.16
N PRO A 37 -16.64 -11.96 8.40
CA PRO A 37 -16.80 -10.55 8.79
C PRO A 37 -15.65 -9.66 8.27
N PRO A 38 -15.84 -8.33 8.17
CA PRO A 38 -14.77 -7.40 7.84
C PRO A 38 -13.63 -7.45 8.85
N VAL A 39 -12.40 -7.28 8.37
CA VAL A 39 -11.19 -7.25 9.20
C VAL A 39 -10.45 -5.94 8.96
N PHE A 40 -10.13 -5.22 10.04
CA PHE A 40 -9.38 -3.96 10.01
C PHE A 40 -8.11 -4.09 10.85
N LEU A 41 -7.14 -3.24 10.54
CA LEU A 41 -5.86 -3.19 11.26
C LEU A 41 -6.06 -2.74 12.71
N LYS A 42 -5.28 -3.32 13.62
CA LYS A 42 -5.26 -2.99 15.04
C LYS A 42 -3.82 -2.78 15.52
N PRO A 43 -3.60 -1.98 16.58
CA PRO A 43 -2.28 -1.88 17.20
C PRO A 43 -1.70 -3.25 17.55
N GLY A 44 -0.43 -3.47 17.21
CA GLY A 44 0.26 -4.74 17.37
C GLY A 44 0.25 -5.64 16.12
N ASP A 45 -0.63 -5.39 15.14
CA ASP A 45 -0.62 -6.12 13.88
C ASP A 45 0.68 -5.88 13.10
N VAL A 46 1.07 -6.86 12.29
CA VAL A 46 2.19 -6.75 11.34
C VAL A 46 1.68 -7.01 9.93
N VAL A 47 1.80 -6.01 9.07
CA VAL A 47 1.44 -6.10 7.65
C VAL A 47 2.68 -6.40 6.84
N ARG A 48 2.69 -7.56 6.19
CA ARG A 48 3.78 -8.00 5.32
C ARG A 48 3.31 -8.10 3.87
N ILE A 49 4.04 -7.45 2.97
CA ILE A 49 3.77 -7.43 1.53
C ILE A 49 5.01 -7.94 0.82
N THR A 50 4.86 -8.97 -0.01
CA THR A 50 5.97 -9.56 -0.75
C THR A 50 5.69 -9.50 -2.25
N ILE A 51 6.68 -9.07 -3.02
CA ILE A 51 6.71 -9.24 -4.47
C ILE A 51 7.93 -10.09 -4.82
N SER A 52 7.71 -11.18 -5.53
CA SER A 52 8.76 -12.09 -5.98
C SER A 52 9.86 -11.32 -6.71
N ASN A 53 11.12 -11.62 -6.38
CA ASN A 53 12.33 -10.98 -6.94
C ASN A 53 12.52 -9.49 -6.61
N ILE A 54 11.64 -8.87 -5.82
CA ILE A 54 11.83 -7.50 -5.31
C ILE A 54 12.14 -7.56 -3.82
N GLY A 55 11.34 -8.29 -3.06
CA GLY A 55 11.52 -8.47 -1.62
C GLY A 55 10.23 -8.30 -0.83
N THR A 56 10.40 -8.10 0.46
CA THR A 56 9.31 -8.02 1.43
C THR A 56 9.38 -6.69 2.17
N LEU A 57 8.26 -5.97 2.19
CA LEU A 57 8.02 -4.84 3.07
C LEU A 57 7.21 -5.31 4.28
N GLU A 58 7.65 -4.94 5.47
CA GLU A 58 6.99 -5.26 6.73
C GLU A 58 6.75 -3.99 7.55
N ASN A 59 5.50 -3.76 7.95
CA ASN A 59 5.11 -2.61 8.75
C ASN A 59 4.36 -3.07 9.99
N ARG A 60 4.83 -2.64 11.17
CA ARG A 60 4.11 -2.83 12.42
C ARG A 60 3.09 -1.70 12.60
N VAL A 61 1.85 -2.08 12.90
CA VAL A 61 0.77 -1.14 13.20
C VAL A 61 0.87 -0.75 14.68
N VAL A 62 0.91 0.56 14.94
CA VAL A 62 0.92 1.14 16.28
C VAL A 62 -0.28 2.06 16.43
N SER A 63 -0.74 2.29 17.66
CA SER A 63 -1.75 3.33 17.91
C SER A 63 -1.13 4.72 17.72
N GLN A 64 -1.97 5.72 17.47
CA GLN A 64 -1.51 7.10 17.37
C GLN A 64 -0.84 7.58 18.67
N GLU A 65 -1.38 7.21 19.83
CA GLU A 65 -0.80 7.53 21.14
C GLU A 65 0.60 6.92 21.30
N GLU A 66 0.78 5.66 20.91
CA GLU A 66 2.07 4.97 20.96
C GLU A 66 3.09 5.62 20.01
N PHE A 67 2.68 5.95 18.79
CA PHE A 67 3.53 6.62 17.79
C PHE A 67 4.04 7.98 18.30
N LEU A 68 3.16 8.79 18.89
CA LEU A 68 3.51 10.11 19.43
C LEU A 68 4.49 10.01 20.61
N ARG A 69 4.33 8.99 21.48
CA ARG A 69 5.28 8.76 22.59
C ARG A 69 6.67 8.36 22.12
N GLN A 70 6.78 7.64 21.00
CA GLN A 70 8.07 7.24 20.43
C GLN A 70 8.75 8.40 19.70
N SER A 71 7.98 9.25 19.01
CA SER A 71 8.52 10.36 18.21
C SER A 71 9.04 11.55 19.03
N GLN A 72 8.77 11.57 20.34
CA GLN A 72 9.27 12.60 21.27
C GLN A 72 10.52 12.16 22.04
N LYS A 73 11.03 10.95 21.78
CA LYS A 73 12.33 10.47 22.26
C LYS A 73 13.37 10.65 21.17
#